data_AF-A0A4R5I7Q2-F1
#
_entry.id   AF-A0A4R5I7Q2-F1
#
_cell.length_a   1.000
_cell.length_b   1.000
_cell.length_c   1.000
_cell.angle_alpha   90.00
_cell.angle_beta   90.00
_cell.angle_gamma   90.00
#
_symmetry.space_group_name_H-M   'P 1'
#
loop_
_entity.id
_entity.type
_entity.pdbx_description
1 polymer ?
#
loop_
_entity_poly.entity_id
_entity_poly.type
_entity_poly.pdbx_seq_one_letter_code
_entity_poly.pdbx_strand_id
1 'polypeptide(L)'
;MTARDEERKVLDRCEAASRGDVSVAADQREANVFRVAAMVLQSRFPMEAARMMAASDQYFRTHPADLVPSAEVVRNGWVWGLPRLRDMLTMQLRHH
;
A
#
# COMPACT_ATOMS: atom_id res chain seq x y z
N MET A 1 -9.77 18.57 5.40
CA MET A 1 -9.27 17.38 4.68
C MET A 1 -10.46 16.53 4.33
N THR A 2 -10.70 16.27 3.06
CA THR A 2 -11.83 15.48 2.56
C THR A 2 -11.43 14.02 2.40
N ALA A 3 -12.40 13.10 2.30
CA ALA A 3 -12.14 11.69 2.01
C ALA A 3 -11.33 11.48 0.71
N ARG A 4 -11.43 12.42 -0.25
CA ARG A 4 -10.64 12.40 -1.48
C ARG A 4 -9.18 12.77 -1.26
N ASP A 5 -8.89 13.66 -0.32
CA ASP A 5 -7.53 14.07 0.02
C ASP A 5 -6.79 12.93 0.72
N GLU A 6 -7.47 12.23 1.63
CA GLU A 6 -6.93 11.02 2.25
C GLU A 6 -6.69 9.90 1.24
N GLU A 7 -7.60 9.75 0.26
CA GLU A 7 -7.44 8.81 -0.84
C GLU A 7 -6.21 9.09 -1.69
N ARG A 8 -6.06 10.35 -2.11
CA ARG A 8 -4.88 10.78 -2.86
C ARG A 8 -3.60 10.49 -2.07
N LYS A 9 -3.56 10.87 -0.79
CA LYS A 9 -2.37 10.68 0.06
C LYS A 9 -1.96 9.21 0.15
N VAL A 10 -2.90 8.30 0.36
CA VAL A 10 -2.60 6.86 0.42
C VAL A 10 -2.03 6.37 -0.91
N LEU A 11 -2.61 6.77 -2.04
CA LEU A 11 -2.15 6.37 -3.35
C LEU A 11 -0.75 6.91 -3.67
N ASP A 12 -0.48 8.18 -3.35
CA ASP A 12 0.82 8.81 -3.56
C ASP A 12 1.91 8.13 -2.72
N ARG A 13 1.58 7.70 -1.50
CA ARG A 13 2.52 6.93 -0.65
C ARG A 13 2.79 5.54 -1.20
N CYS A 14 1.77 4.84 -1.71
CA CYS A 14 1.95 3.57 -2.40
C CYS A 14 2.81 3.72 -3.67
N GLU A 15 2.61 4.80 -4.43
CA GLU A 15 3.41 5.10 -5.61
C GLU A 15 4.88 5.34 -5.22
N ALA A 16 5.15 6.18 -4.22
CA ALA A 16 6.50 6.42 -3.74
C ALA A 16 7.20 5.13 -3.27
N ALA A 17 6.48 4.25 -2.55
CA ALA A 17 7.01 2.94 -2.16
C ALA A 17 7.26 2.03 -3.37
N SER A 18 6.38 2.03 -4.37
CA SER A 18 6.55 1.26 -5.60
C SER A 18 7.76 1.70 -6.45
N ARG A 19 8.16 2.98 -6.32
CA ARG A 19 9.38 3.52 -6.94
C ARG A 19 10.65 3.17 -6.18
N GLY A 20 10.52 2.82 -4.89
CA GLY A 20 11.65 2.65 -3.98
C GLY A 20 12.07 3.94 -3.27
N ASP A 21 11.30 5.02 -3.40
CA ASP A 21 11.54 6.29 -2.70
C ASP A 21 11.20 6.18 -1.20
N VAL A 22 10.37 5.19 -0.84
CA VAL A 22 10.06 4.82 0.54
C VAL A 22 10.64 3.45 0.84
N SER A 23 11.63 3.40 1.73
CA SER A 23 12.31 2.17 2.15
C SER A 23 11.66 1.50 3.37
N VAL A 24 10.89 2.25 4.16
CA VAL A 24 10.17 1.77 5.35
C VAL A 24 8.82 2.49 5.43
N ALA A 25 7.75 1.74 5.70
CA ALA A 25 6.46 2.35 6.03
C ALA A 25 6.56 3.22 7.31
N ALA A 26 5.80 4.31 7.34
CA ALA A 26 5.84 5.30 8.42
C ALA A 26 5.05 4.87 9.67
N ASP A 27 4.02 4.06 9.49
CA ASP A 27 3.14 3.60 10.57
C ASP A 27 2.46 2.26 10.24
N GLN A 28 1.71 1.73 11.22
CA GLN A 28 0.96 0.49 11.09
C GLN A 28 -0.01 0.50 9.89
N ARG A 29 -0.73 1.61 9.69
CA ARG A 29 -1.72 1.72 8.62
C ARG A 29 -1.01 1.60 7.28
N GLU A 30 0.02 2.40 7.07
CA GLU A 30 0.78 2.43 5.83
C GLU A 30 1.44 1.07 5.54
N ALA A 31 2.05 0.44 6.55
CA ALA A 31 2.70 -0.87 6.39
C ALA A 31 1.70 -1.92 5.90
N ASN A 32 0.51 -2.00 6.50
CA ASN A 32 -0.52 -2.94 6.10
C ASN A 32 -1.13 -2.60 4.72
N VAL A 33 -1.27 -1.30 4.41
CA VAL A 33 -1.74 -0.85 3.09
C VAL A 33 -0.74 -1.25 2.01
N PHE A 34 0.57 -1.03 2.20
CA PHE A 34 1.61 -1.43 1.24
C PHE A 34 1.60 -2.94 0.99
N ARG A 35 1.48 -3.73 2.06
CA ARG A 35 1.37 -5.21 1.96
C ARG A 35 0.20 -5.63 1.09
N VAL A 36 -0.98 -5.07 1.34
CA VAL A 36 -2.20 -5.39 0.60
C VAL A 36 -2.15 -4.88 -0.85
N ALA A 37 -1.61 -3.68 -1.07
CA ALA A 37 -1.38 -3.11 -2.39
C ALA A 37 -0.45 -4.01 -3.21
N ALA A 38 0.66 -4.49 -2.62
CA ALA A 38 1.56 -5.44 -3.25
C ALA A 38 0.85 -6.74 -3.64
N MET A 39 0.06 -7.33 -2.73
CA MET A 39 -0.69 -8.57 -3.01
C MET A 39 -1.64 -8.44 -4.21
N VAL A 40 -2.30 -7.28 -4.37
CA VAL A 40 -3.26 -7.09 -5.49
C VAL A 40 -2.60 -6.66 -6.80
N LEU A 41 -1.37 -6.12 -6.75
CA LEU A 41 -0.62 -5.66 -7.92
C LEU A 41 0.42 -6.67 -8.43
N GLN A 42 0.80 -7.68 -7.65
CA GLN A 42 1.87 -8.62 -7.96
C GLN A 42 1.80 -9.24 -9.36
N SER A 43 0.61 -9.47 -9.90
CA SER A 43 0.42 -10.09 -11.22
C SER A 43 0.60 -9.13 -12.39
N ARG A 44 0.50 -7.82 -12.16
CA ARG A 44 0.59 -6.78 -13.19
C ARG A 44 1.87 -5.96 -13.10
N PHE A 45 2.35 -5.73 -11.87
CA PHE A 45 3.49 -4.87 -11.56
C PHE A 45 4.37 -5.57 -10.50
N PRO A 46 5.08 -6.66 -10.89
CA PRO A 46 5.78 -7.51 -9.92
C PRO A 46 6.93 -6.78 -9.22
N MET A 47 7.62 -5.86 -9.91
CA MET A 47 8.75 -5.12 -9.32
C MET A 47 8.27 -4.08 -8.30
N GLU A 48 7.23 -3.35 -8.65
CA GLU A 48 6.55 -2.36 -7.82
C GLU A 48 5.95 -3.03 -6.58
N ALA A 49 5.27 -4.16 -6.77
CA ALA A 49 4.73 -4.96 -5.68
C ALA A 49 5.83 -5.46 -4.74
N ALA A 50 6.96 -5.93 -5.28
CA ALA A 50 8.09 -6.37 -4.47
C ALA A 50 8.68 -5.22 -3.61
N ARG A 51 8.79 -4.01 -4.16
CA ARG A 51 9.27 -2.84 -3.41
C ARG A 51 8.30 -2.42 -2.31
N MET A 52 7.00 -2.38 -2.60
CA MET A 52 5.97 -2.14 -1.59
C MET A 52 6.00 -3.19 -0.47
N MET A 53 6.15 -4.47 -0.84
CA MET A 53 6.27 -5.56 0.15
C MET A 53 7.52 -5.38 1.01
N ALA A 54 8.67 -5.06 0.42
CA ALA A 54 9.91 -4.85 1.16
C ALA A 54 9.81 -3.68 2.17
N ALA A 55 9.19 -2.56 1.77
CA ALA A 55 8.96 -1.42 2.67
C ALA A 55 8.03 -1.77 3.84
N SER A 56 7.04 -2.63 3.59
CA SER A 56 6.13 -3.17 4.61
C SER A 56 6.87 -4.12 5.57
N ASP A 57 7.62 -5.09 5.04
CA ASP A 57 8.39 -6.07 5.83
C ASP A 57 9.46 -5.40 6.68
N GLN A 58 10.06 -4.30 6.20
CA GLN A 58 11.02 -3.52 6.97
C GLN A 58 10.39 -2.86 8.20
N TYR A 59 9.12 -2.45 8.14
CA TYR A 59 8.37 -1.95 9.29
C TYR A 59 7.97 -3.09 10.25
N PHE A 60 7.45 -4.20 9.73
CA PHE A 60 6.99 -5.31 10.57
C PHE A 60 8.12 -6.06 11.27
N ARG A 61 9.36 -5.96 10.78
CA ARG A 61 10.54 -6.45 11.52
C ARG A 61 10.73 -5.78 12.87
N THR A 62 10.37 -4.51 13.00
CA THR A 62 10.42 -3.79 14.30
C THR A 62 9.09 -3.81 15.03
N HIS A 63 7.97 -3.93 14.31
CA HIS A 63 6.62 -3.90 14.87
C HIS A 63 5.77 -5.12 14.42
N PRO A 64 6.14 -6.36 14.79
CA PRO A 64 5.46 -7.55 14.29
C PRO A 64 3.99 -7.66 14.72
N ALA A 65 3.65 -7.08 15.88
CA ALA A 65 2.28 -7.07 16.42
C ALA A 65 1.31 -6.17 15.63
N ASP A 66 1.84 -5.26 14.80
CA ASP A 66 1.03 -4.31 14.02
C ASP A 66 0.46 -4.95 12.74
N LEU A 67 0.93 -6.14 12.37
CA LEU A 67 0.46 -6.87 11.20
C LEU A 67 -0.99 -7.32 11.40
N VAL A 68 -1.88 -6.90 10.50
CA VAL A 68 -3.28 -7.32 10.53
C VAL A 68 -3.65 -8.15 9.30
N PRO A 69 -4.67 -9.03 9.41
CA PRO A 69 -5.22 -9.72 8.24
C PRO A 69 -5.66 -8.74 7.15
N SER A 70 -5.50 -9.12 5.88
CA SER A 70 -5.82 -8.23 4.75
C SER A 70 -7.29 -7.78 4.73
N ALA A 71 -8.21 -8.59 5.28
CA ALA A 71 -9.61 -8.22 5.44
C ALA A 71 -9.82 -7.05 6.43
N GLU A 72 -8.99 -6.99 7.48
CA GLU A 72 -9.06 -5.92 8.49
C GLU A 72 -8.59 -4.57 7.94
N VAL A 73 -7.70 -4.55 6.94
CA VAL A 73 -7.29 -3.31 6.24
C VAL A 73 -8.47 -2.61 5.59
N VAL A 74 -9.43 -3.38 5.04
CA VAL A 74 -10.66 -2.84 4.47
C VAL A 74 -11.66 -2.49 5.56
N ARG A 75 -11.85 -3.36 6.56
CA ARG A 75 -12.79 -3.12 7.68
C ARG A 75 -12.43 -1.89 8.51
N ASN A 76 -11.14 -1.64 8.71
CA ASN A 76 -10.63 -0.45 9.39
C ASN A 76 -10.75 0.83 8.55
N GLY A 77 -11.22 0.74 7.30
CA GLY A 77 -11.38 1.90 6.41
C GLY A 77 -10.06 2.50 5.93
N TRP A 78 -8.93 1.77 6.05
CA TRP A 78 -7.63 2.26 5.60
C TRP A 78 -7.53 2.38 4.08
N VAL A 79 -8.35 1.58 3.39
CA VAL A 79 -8.59 1.60 1.94
C VAL A 79 -10.08 1.45 1.64
N TRP A 80 -10.54 1.98 0.51
CA TRP A 80 -11.96 1.95 0.10
C TRP A 80 -12.45 0.58 -0.41
N GLY A 81 -11.54 -0.40 -0.49
CA GLY A 81 -11.79 -1.73 -1.03
C GLY A 81 -10.69 -2.17 -1.99
N LEU A 82 -10.43 -3.48 -2.03
CA LEU A 82 -9.33 -4.06 -2.82
C LEU A 82 -9.47 -3.84 -4.33
N PRO A 83 -10.66 -3.99 -4.96
CA PRO A 83 -10.79 -3.76 -6.40
C PRO A 83 -10.49 -2.31 -6.79
N ARG A 84 -11.04 -1.35 -6.03
CA ARG A 84 -10.82 0.09 -6.26
C ARG A 84 -9.36 0.47 -6.06
N LEU A 85 -8.74 0.01 -4.98
CA LEU A 85 -7.31 0.24 -4.71
C LEU A 85 -6.44 -0.25 -5.88
N ARG A 86 -6.67 -1.50 -6.32
CA ARG A 86 -5.95 -2.08 -7.45
C ARG A 86 -6.12 -1.24 -8.72
N ASP A 87 -7.34 -0.84 -9.04
CA ASP A 87 -7.63 -0.13 -10.29
C ASP A 87 -7.01 1.28 -10.27
N MET A 88 -7.09 2.00 -9.15
CA MET A 88 -6.46 3.32 -9.00
C MET A 88 -4.93 3.25 -9.05
N LEU A 89 -4.31 2.30 -8.34
CA LEU A 89 -2.86 2.11 -8.42
C LEU A 89 -2.41 1.65 -9.80
N THR A 90 -3.19 0.77 -10.46
CA THR A 90 -2.91 0.37 -11.85
C THR A 90 -2.93 1.59 -12.77
N MET A 91 -3.89 2.50 -12.62
CA MET A 91 -3.93 3.74 -13.40
C MET A 91 -2.71 4.60 -13.11
N GLN A 92 -2.39 4.83 -11.84
CA GLN A 92 -1.27 5.66 -11.42
C GLN A 92 0.05 5.12 -12.00
N LEU A 93 0.36 3.85 -11.77
CA LEU A 93 1.60 3.21 -12.21
C LEU A 93 1.75 3.07 -13.74
N ARG A 94 0.65 3.12 -14.52
CA ARG A 94 0.72 3.11 -16.00
C ARG A 94 1.07 4.45 -16.61
N HIS A 95 0.86 5.55 -15.90
CA HIS A 95 1.10 6.90 -16.40
C HIS A 95 2.52 7.40 -16.09
N HIS A 96 3.41 6.49 -15.74
CA HIS A 96 4.80 6.75 -15.41
C HIS A 96 5.74 5.84 -16.20
#